data_AF-A0A6J6B1D2-F1
#
_entry.id   AF-A0A6J6B1D2-F1
#
_cell.length_a   1.000
_cell.length_b   1.000
_cell.length_c   1.000
_cell.angle_alpha   90.00
_cell.angle_beta   90.00
_cell.angle_gamma   90.00
#
_symmetry.space_group_name_H-M   'P 1'
#
loop_
_entity.id
_entity.type
_entity.pdbx_description
1 polymer ?
#
loop_
_entity_poly.entity_id
_entity_poly.type
_entity_poly.pdbx_seq_one_letter_code
_entity_poly.pdbx_strand_id
1 'polypeptide(L)'
;MAVLFGLLSSWAVLHLFGYTRSWPWRVADLQGINPRSHSRQGGRAAQQNAKHKPRQSHHQSARQSRHSDRQIAAEIPAVLDLLHIAVSAGHSLHTAVAAVGGSGTGMVIEGLAEVQRRFERGGRLTDELAKLPDRLGPELQPLSTTLIVAASSGAPLGPSLQRLADAQRRRVRRHTEERVRRLPVLLLAPLITLVLPAFVLLTVVPVAITTARTGLAPLQNSVPSENSLPIQNSIPLPNTDPTASPP
;
A
#
# COMPACT_ATOMS: atom_id res chain seq x y z
N MET A 1 -38.52 -1.06 -20.31
CA MET A 1 -37.39 -1.97 -20.02
C MET A 1 -36.03 -1.28 -20.06
N ALA A 2 -35.71 -0.44 -21.05
CA ALA A 2 -34.44 0.31 -21.10
C ALA A 2 -34.23 1.31 -19.94
N VAL A 3 -35.30 1.97 -19.48
CA VAL A 3 -35.24 2.95 -18.37
C VAL A 3 -35.00 2.27 -17.01
N LEU A 4 -35.54 1.05 -16.82
CA LEU A 4 -35.30 0.24 -15.61
C LEU A 4 -33.84 -0.22 -15.52
N PHE A 5 -33.20 -0.56 -16.65
CA PHE A 5 -31.77 -0.87 -16.70
C PHE A 5 -30.89 0.37 -16.43
N GLY A 6 -31.29 1.55 -16.92
CA GLY A 6 -30.61 2.80 -16.62
C GLY A 6 -30.66 3.19 -15.15
N LEU A 7 -31.82 2.98 -14.50
CA LEU A 7 -32.00 3.23 -13.07
C LEU A 7 -31.25 2.22 -12.19
N LEU A 8 -31.20 0.94 -12.59
CA LEU A 8 -30.41 -0.08 -11.87
C LEU A 8 -28.90 0.18 -11.98
N SER A 9 -28.44 0.67 -13.14
CA SER A 9 -27.05 1.10 -13.37
C SER A 9 -26.71 2.35 -12.55
N SER A 10 -27.59 3.35 -12.53
CA SER A 10 -27.41 4.57 -11.72
C SER A 10 -27.45 4.29 -10.21
N TRP A 11 -28.30 3.35 -9.76
CA TRP A 11 -28.36 2.87 -8.38
C TRP A 11 -27.10 2.08 -7.99
N ALA A 12 -26.58 1.22 -8.88
CA ALA A 12 -25.31 0.51 -8.68
C ALA A 12 -24.11 1.48 -8.60
N VAL A 13 -24.10 2.54 -9.42
CA VAL A 13 -23.07 3.59 -9.40
C VAL A 13 -23.12 4.39 -8.10
N LEU A 14 -24.31 4.76 -7.60
CA LEU A 14 -24.43 5.49 -6.33
C LEU A 14 -24.09 4.64 -5.10
N HIS A 15 -24.46 3.35 -5.10
CA HIS A 15 -24.12 2.44 -3.99
C HIS A 15 -22.63 2.06 -3.98
N LEU A 16 -21.98 2.04 -5.14
CA LEU A 16 -20.53 1.81 -5.26
C LEU A 16 -19.71 3.07 -4.94
N PHE A 17 -20.21 4.26 -5.28
CA PHE A 17 -19.60 5.55 -4.91
C PHE A 17 -19.78 5.92 -3.42
N GLY A 18 -20.81 5.36 -2.76
CA GLY A 18 -20.94 5.44 -1.30
C GLY A 18 -19.85 4.67 -0.54
N TYR A 19 -19.32 3.58 -1.13
CA TYR A 19 -18.30 2.71 -0.52
C TYR A 19 -16.86 3.24 -0.71
N THR A 20 -16.64 4.15 -1.65
CA THR A 20 -15.33 4.78 -1.87
C THR A 20 -15.00 5.85 -0.82
N ARG A 21 -15.97 6.26 0.02
CA ARG A 21 -15.74 7.24 1.10
C ARG A 21 -15.08 6.64 2.36
N SER A 22 -15.00 5.30 2.47
CA SER A 22 -14.36 4.60 3.60
C SER A 22 -13.03 3.93 3.26
N TRP A 23 -12.41 4.25 2.11
CA TRP A 23 -11.17 3.59 1.67
C TRP A 23 -9.90 4.35 2.08
N PRO A 24 -8.75 3.65 2.25
CA PRO A 24 -7.94 3.70 3.46
C PRO A 24 -6.67 4.50 3.21
N TRP A 25 -6.80 5.77 2.84
CA TRP A 25 -5.69 6.73 2.80
C TRP A 25 -5.18 7.13 4.20
N ARG A 26 -5.47 6.33 5.24
CA ARG A 26 -4.62 6.21 6.45
C ARG A 26 -3.30 5.50 6.13
N VAL A 27 -2.66 5.94 5.04
CA VAL A 27 -1.21 5.96 4.88
C VAL A 27 -0.73 7.02 5.89
N ALA A 28 -0.77 6.79 7.20
CA ALA A 28 0.24 6.00 7.90
C ALA A 28 1.64 6.36 7.42
N ASP A 29 2.27 7.21 8.24
CA ASP A 29 3.66 7.03 8.66
C ASP A 29 4.77 7.51 7.70
N LEU A 30 4.47 8.41 6.77
CA LEU A 30 5.50 9.30 6.21
C LEU A 30 5.83 10.50 7.12
N GLN A 31 5.26 10.56 8.34
CA GLN A 31 5.68 11.50 9.40
C GLN A 31 6.74 10.90 10.32
N GLY A 32 7.69 10.14 9.77
CA GLY A 32 8.84 9.59 10.49
C GLY A 32 9.95 10.60 10.80
N ILE A 33 9.68 11.91 10.69
CA ILE A 33 10.61 12.97 11.06
C ILE A 33 9.82 13.90 11.98
N ASN A 34 9.84 13.60 13.28
CA ASN A 34 9.50 14.58 14.32
C ASN A 34 10.82 15.12 14.87
N PRO A 35 11.31 16.28 14.40
CA PRO A 35 12.50 16.89 14.94
C PRO A 35 12.07 17.79 16.12
N ARG A 36 11.83 17.21 17.31
CA ARG A 36 11.81 17.96 18.59
C ARG A 36 11.63 17.03 19.79
N SER A 37 12.76 16.61 20.34
CA SER A 37 12.91 16.41 21.78
C SER A 37 14.23 17.03 22.25
N HIS A 38 14.40 18.31 21.94
CA HIS A 38 15.29 19.19 22.70
C HIS A 38 14.43 20.10 23.57
N SER A 39 14.14 19.62 24.77
CA SER A 39 14.03 20.44 25.96
C SER A 39 14.34 19.55 27.17
N ARG A 40 15.65 19.40 27.41
CA ARG A 40 16.16 19.43 28.77
C ARG A 40 15.61 20.71 29.41
N GLN A 41 15.27 20.66 30.70
CA GLN A 41 15.01 21.79 31.62
C GLN A 41 13.54 21.99 32.02
N GLY A 42 13.21 21.52 33.23
CA GLY A 42 11.92 21.76 33.86
C GLY A 42 11.73 21.00 35.18
N GLY A 43 12.43 21.43 36.23
CA GLY A 43 11.97 21.38 37.63
C GLY A 43 11.61 20.03 38.28
N ARG A 44 12.47 19.58 39.19
CA ARG A 44 12.26 19.28 40.64
C ARG A 44 10.84 19.02 41.25
N ALA A 45 9.77 18.80 40.48
CA ALA A 45 8.39 18.78 40.99
C ALA A 45 7.68 17.41 40.93
N ALA A 46 8.35 16.32 40.51
CA ALA A 46 7.70 15.01 40.36
C ALA A 46 7.96 14.00 41.49
N GLN A 47 8.58 14.43 42.60
CA GLN A 47 9.03 13.51 43.66
C GLN A 47 8.04 13.30 44.82
N GLN A 48 6.77 13.66 44.68
CA GLN A 48 5.80 13.55 45.80
C GLN A 48 4.55 12.71 45.54
N ASN A 49 4.47 11.95 44.45
CA ASN A 49 3.29 11.11 44.23
C ASN A 49 3.62 9.72 43.65
N ALA A 50 4.44 8.96 44.39
CA ALA A 50 4.82 7.58 44.07
C ALA A 50 4.18 6.55 45.02
N LYS A 51 2.93 6.77 45.42
CA LYS A 51 2.12 5.74 46.07
C LYS A 51 0.81 5.62 45.30
N HIS A 52 0.64 4.46 44.66
CA HIS A 52 -0.56 3.99 43.96
C HIS A 52 -0.73 4.44 42.50
N LYS A 53 -0.25 3.61 41.56
CA LYS A 53 -0.92 3.47 40.26
C LYS A 53 -0.86 2.01 39.77
N PRO A 54 -2.00 1.30 39.67
CA PRO A 54 -2.04 -0.10 39.26
C PRO A 54 -2.03 -0.29 37.73
N ARG A 55 -1.27 -1.30 37.28
CA ARG A 55 -1.51 -2.32 36.21
C ARG A 55 -2.11 -1.95 34.83
N GLN A 56 -2.07 -0.71 34.31
CA GLN A 56 -2.73 -0.39 33.02
C GLN A 56 -1.86 0.06 31.82
N SER A 57 -0.53 -0.15 31.80
CA SER A 57 0.34 0.38 30.71
C SER A 57 1.02 -0.65 29.80
N HIS A 58 0.53 -1.88 29.67
CA HIS A 58 1.19 -2.92 28.83
C HIS A 58 1.07 -2.70 27.31
N HIS A 59 0.06 -1.97 26.82
CA HIS A 59 -0.11 -1.78 25.37
C HIS A 59 0.68 -0.59 24.79
N GLN A 60 1.07 0.38 25.62
CA GLN A 60 1.82 1.55 25.16
C GLN A 60 3.33 1.25 25.03
N SER A 61 3.89 0.41 25.90
CA SER A 61 5.31 0.01 25.85
C SER A 61 5.66 -0.79 24.58
N ALA A 62 4.75 -1.66 24.11
CA ALA A 62 4.97 -2.46 22.91
C ALA A 62 5.02 -1.66 21.60
N ARG A 63 4.38 -0.47 21.55
CA ARG A 63 4.46 0.44 20.40
C ARG A 63 5.72 1.28 20.42
N GLN A 64 6.17 1.72 21.60
CA GLN A 64 7.39 2.50 21.75
C GLN A 64 8.63 1.67 21.42
N SER A 65 8.72 0.41 21.89
CA SER A 65 9.85 -0.47 21.58
C SER A 65 10.03 -0.68 20.07
N ARG A 66 8.94 -0.94 19.33
CA ARG A 66 8.99 -1.11 17.87
C ARG A 66 9.46 0.13 17.10
N HIS A 67 9.21 1.34 17.64
CA HIS A 67 9.67 2.56 16.99
C HIS A 67 11.17 2.75 17.19
N SER A 68 11.67 2.49 18.41
CA SER A 68 13.10 2.50 18.73
C SER A 68 13.87 1.46 17.91
N ASP A 69 13.36 0.23 17.79
CA ASP A 69 14.02 -0.85 17.02
C ASP A 69 14.27 -0.44 15.56
N ARG A 70 13.30 0.25 14.93
CA ARG A 70 13.43 0.71 13.55
C ARG A 70 14.44 1.83 13.38
N GLN A 71 14.51 2.76 14.35
CA GLN A 71 15.50 3.83 14.34
C GLN A 71 16.92 3.25 14.46
N ILE A 72 17.10 2.30 15.39
CA ILE A 72 18.37 1.59 15.59
C ILE A 72 18.78 0.86 14.31
N ALA A 73 17.87 0.10 13.68
CA ALA A 73 18.15 -0.59 12.43
C ALA A 73 18.56 0.35 11.29
N ALA A 74 18.02 1.57 11.24
CA ALA A 74 18.37 2.59 10.25
C ALA A 74 19.73 3.25 10.53
N GLU A 75 20.16 3.34 11.79
CA GLU A 75 21.46 3.92 12.19
C GLU A 75 22.65 2.96 11.96
N ILE A 76 22.43 1.65 12.07
CA ILE A 76 23.50 0.63 11.99
C ILE A 76 24.41 0.78 10.75
N PRO A 77 23.90 0.93 9.52
CA PRO A 77 24.75 1.07 8.34
C PRO A 77 25.74 2.23 8.43
N ALA A 78 25.28 3.40 8.89
CA ALA A 78 26.13 4.58 9.01
C ALA A 78 27.23 4.38 10.07
N VAL A 79 26.89 3.74 11.20
CA VAL A 79 27.87 3.42 12.25
C VAL A 79 28.93 2.43 11.75
N LEU A 80 28.53 1.42 10.98
CA LEU A 80 29.45 0.46 10.38
C LEU A 80 30.40 1.13 9.37
N ASP A 81 29.90 2.09 8.59
CA ASP A 81 30.72 2.86 7.65
C ASP A 81 31.75 3.71 8.40
N LEU A 82 31.36 4.39 9.49
CA LEU A 82 32.27 5.18 10.32
C LEU A 82 33.34 4.30 10.99
N LEU A 83 32.95 3.14 11.52
CA LEU A 83 33.89 2.17 12.09
C LEU A 83 34.85 1.64 11.02
N HIS A 84 34.34 1.37 9.81
CA HIS A 84 35.15 0.92 8.69
C HIS A 84 36.18 2.00 8.30
N ILE A 85 35.75 3.26 8.16
CA ILE A 85 36.66 4.39 7.84
C ILE A 85 37.73 4.53 8.92
N ALA A 86 37.36 4.49 10.20
CA ALA A 86 38.32 4.61 11.30
C ALA A 86 39.37 3.50 11.26
N VAL A 87 38.96 2.24 11.10
CA VAL A 87 39.91 1.11 11.06
C VAL A 87 40.72 1.08 9.76
N SER A 88 40.13 1.45 8.62
CA SER A 88 40.85 1.60 7.35
C SER A 88 41.89 2.72 7.41
N ALA A 89 41.70 3.72 8.28
CA ALA A 89 42.69 4.75 8.58
C ALA A 89 43.78 4.28 9.57
N GLY A 90 43.80 3.00 9.96
CA GLY A 90 44.81 2.43 10.86
C GLY A 90 44.48 2.52 12.35
N HIS A 91 43.25 2.93 12.72
CA HIS A 91 42.86 2.93 14.13
C HIS A 91 42.70 1.50 14.65
N SER A 92 43.18 1.28 15.87
CA SER A 92 42.84 0.09 16.64
C SER A 92 41.33 0.04 16.93
N LEU A 93 40.79 -1.15 17.25
CA LEU A 93 39.36 -1.31 17.53
C LEU A 93 38.85 -0.38 18.64
N HIS A 94 39.59 -0.24 19.75
CA HIS A 94 39.15 0.60 20.86
C HIS A 94 39.16 2.09 20.47
N THR A 95 40.19 2.57 19.75
CA THR A 95 40.23 3.95 19.27
C THR A 95 39.18 4.22 18.20
N ALA A 96 38.86 3.25 17.34
CA ALA A 96 37.77 3.35 16.39
C ALA A 96 36.40 3.46 17.09
N VAL A 97 36.14 2.63 18.10
CA VAL A 97 34.91 2.70 18.91
C VAL A 97 34.80 4.05 19.64
N ALA A 98 35.90 4.55 20.20
CA ALA A 98 35.93 5.86 20.84
C ALA A 98 35.66 7.00 19.85
N ALA A 99 36.30 6.98 18.68
CA ALA A 99 36.11 7.98 17.63
C ALA A 99 34.66 8.01 17.13
N VAL A 100 34.07 6.84 16.89
CA VAL A 100 32.67 6.76 16.44
C VAL A 100 31.71 7.14 17.56
N GLY A 101 31.95 6.74 18.81
CA GLY A 101 31.17 7.16 19.97
C GLY A 101 31.18 8.67 20.21
N GLY A 102 32.25 9.37 19.82
CA GLY A 102 32.36 10.83 19.88
C GLY A 102 31.87 11.57 18.63
N SER A 103 31.47 10.87 17.57
CA SER A 103 31.21 11.47 16.25
C SER A 103 29.89 12.23 16.12
N GLY A 104 28.94 12.05 17.04
CA GLY A 104 27.66 12.77 16.97
C GLY A 104 26.55 12.18 17.84
N THR A 105 25.33 12.25 17.33
CA THR A 105 24.10 11.79 18.00
C THR A 105 23.53 10.58 17.29
N GLY A 106 23.00 9.63 18.07
CA GLY A 106 22.40 8.39 17.60
C GLY A 106 22.33 7.39 18.74
N MET A 107 21.31 6.55 18.76
CA MET A 107 21.13 5.56 19.81
C MET A 107 22.30 4.55 19.83
N VAL A 108 22.76 4.14 18.65
CA VAL A 108 23.91 3.23 18.51
C VAL A 108 25.22 3.94 18.86
N ILE A 109 25.38 5.21 18.46
CA ILE A 109 26.56 6.03 18.77
C ILE A 109 26.71 6.24 20.28
N GLU A 110 25.62 6.60 20.96
CA GLU A 110 25.59 6.75 22.42
C GLU A 110 25.89 5.42 23.13
N GLY A 111 25.40 4.31 22.57
CA GLY A 111 25.75 2.96 23.05
C GLY A 111 27.26 2.68 22.97
N LEU A 112 27.91 3.02 21.85
CA LEU A 112 29.36 2.88 21.69
C LEU A 112 30.13 3.84 22.61
N ALA A 113 29.65 5.07 22.80
CA ALA A 113 30.22 6.01 23.75
C ALA A 113 30.15 5.46 25.19
N GLU A 114 29.04 4.82 25.56
CA GLU A 114 28.90 4.18 26.87
C GLU A 114 29.82 2.95 27.02
N VAL A 115 30.02 2.16 25.96
CA VAL A 115 31.02 1.08 25.95
C VAL A 115 32.41 1.65 26.20
N GLN A 116 32.78 2.74 25.52
CA GLN A 116 34.06 3.40 25.72
C GLN A 116 34.23 3.93 27.16
N ARG A 117 33.22 4.62 27.71
CA ARG A 117 33.23 5.09 29.11
C ARG A 117 33.38 3.97 30.14
N ARG A 118 32.96 2.74 29.83
CA ARG A 118 33.10 1.58 30.71
C ARG A 118 34.45 0.91 30.54
N PHE A 119 34.96 0.87 29.32
CA PHE A 119 36.33 0.45 29.04
C PHE A 119 37.35 1.33 29.78
N GLU A 120 37.18 2.65 29.74
CA GLU A 120 38.04 3.62 30.46
C GLU A 120 37.99 3.44 31.99
N ARG A 121 36.90 2.90 32.52
CA ARG A 121 36.75 2.56 33.95
C ARG A 121 37.34 1.19 34.32
N GLY A 122 38.09 0.56 33.43
CA GLY A 122 38.72 -0.74 33.64
C GLY A 122 37.87 -1.95 33.22
N GLY A 123 36.74 -1.72 32.54
CA GLY A 123 35.97 -2.80 31.93
C GLY A 123 36.70 -3.45 30.76
N ARG A 124 36.42 -4.72 30.49
CA ARG A 124 36.92 -5.39 29.28
C ARG A 124 36.07 -4.98 28.07
N LEU A 125 36.72 -4.57 26.98
CA LEU A 125 36.04 -4.12 25.76
C LEU A 125 35.08 -5.17 25.20
N THR A 126 35.49 -6.45 25.18
CA THR A 126 34.68 -7.57 24.71
C THR A 126 33.40 -7.73 25.53
N ASP A 127 33.50 -7.57 26.85
CA ASP A 127 32.37 -7.77 27.78
C ASP A 127 31.37 -6.62 27.67
N GLU A 128 31.84 -5.41 27.43
CA GLU A 128 30.97 -4.24 27.24
C GLU A 128 30.32 -4.23 25.84
N LEU A 129 31.04 -4.65 24.80
CA LEU A 129 30.46 -4.87 23.47
C LEU A 129 29.41 -5.99 23.48
N ALA A 130 29.60 -7.04 24.27
CA ALA A 130 28.64 -8.14 24.41
C ALA A 130 27.31 -7.70 25.02
N LYS A 131 27.32 -6.66 25.86
CA LYS A 131 26.12 -6.09 26.50
C LYS A 131 25.38 -5.10 25.61
N LEU A 132 25.94 -4.71 24.47
CA LEU A 132 25.34 -3.72 23.56
C LEU A 132 23.96 -4.17 23.02
N PRO A 133 23.78 -5.42 22.56
CA PRO A 133 22.50 -5.91 22.04
C PRO A 133 21.43 -6.05 23.14
N ASP A 134 21.82 -6.33 24.37
CA ASP A 134 20.87 -6.39 25.50
C ASP A 134 20.28 -5.00 25.83
N ARG A 135 21.03 -3.93 25.54
CA ARG A 135 20.64 -2.55 25.84
C ARG A 135 19.85 -1.88 24.71
N LEU A 136 20.24 -2.16 23.48
CA LEU A 136 19.73 -1.48 22.28
C LEU A 136 18.96 -2.41 21.34
N GLY A 137 18.92 -3.71 21.62
CA GLY A 137 18.13 -4.68 20.88
C GLY A 137 18.97 -5.63 20.00
N PRO A 138 18.32 -6.72 19.54
CA PRO A 138 18.98 -7.85 18.89
C PRO A 138 19.58 -7.52 17.51
N GLU A 139 19.18 -6.43 16.87
CA GLU A 139 19.71 -6.01 15.57
C GLU A 139 21.22 -5.69 15.62
N LEU A 140 21.75 -5.35 16.80
CA LEU A 140 23.18 -5.11 17.01
C LEU A 140 23.99 -6.38 17.26
N GLN A 141 23.35 -7.54 17.45
CA GLN A 141 24.04 -8.81 17.70
C GLN A 141 25.11 -9.14 16.64
N PRO A 142 24.86 -8.95 15.33
CA PRO A 142 25.89 -9.21 14.32
C PRO A 142 27.07 -8.25 14.42
N LEU A 143 26.81 -6.99 14.80
CA LEU A 143 27.84 -5.99 14.98
C LEU A 143 28.70 -6.33 16.21
N SER A 144 28.09 -6.57 17.37
CA SER A 144 28.82 -6.90 18.60
C SER A 144 29.67 -8.15 18.43
N THR A 145 29.10 -9.21 17.85
CA THR A 145 29.81 -10.47 17.57
C THR A 145 31.01 -10.23 16.66
N THR A 146 30.84 -9.45 15.59
CA THR A 146 31.94 -9.15 14.65
C THR A 146 33.07 -8.39 15.34
N LEU A 147 32.74 -7.40 16.17
CA LEU A 147 33.75 -6.61 16.90
C LEU A 147 34.46 -7.46 17.97
N ILE A 148 33.74 -8.31 18.70
CA ILE A 148 34.30 -9.19 19.73
C ILE A 148 35.26 -10.20 19.09
N VAL A 149 34.84 -10.86 18.01
CA VAL A 149 35.69 -11.84 17.30
C VAL A 149 36.95 -11.17 16.78
N ALA A 150 36.86 -9.97 16.20
CA ALA A 150 38.04 -9.24 15.75
C ALA A 150 38.95 -8.79 16.92
N ALA A 151 38.36 -8.39 18.05
CA ALA A 151 39.12 -8.03 19.25
C ALA A 151 39.93 -9.22 19.79
N SER A 152 39.36 -10.42 19.79
CA SER A 152 40.01 -11.62 20.34
C SER A 152 40.98 -12.29 19.37
N SER A 153 40.70 -12.24 18.06
CA SER A 153 41.49 -12.94 17.03
C SER A 153 42.52 -12.05 16.32
N GLY A 154 42.43 -10.73 16.45
CA GLY A 154 43.26 -9.78 15.69
C GLY A 154 42.95 -9.77 14.18
N ALA A 155 41.88 -10.43 13.75
CA ALA A 155 41.52 -10.53 12.33
C ALA A 155 41.22 -9.14 11.71
N PRO A 156 41.50 -8.95 10.41
CA PRO A 156 41.23 -7.68 9.73
C PRO A 156 39.73 -7.36 9.77
N LEU A 157 39.39 -6.29 10.49
CA LEU A 157 38.00 -5.89 10.76
C LEU A 157 37.34 -5.20 9.55
N GLY A 158 38.13 -4.50 8.72
CA GLY A 158 37.64 -3.71 7.58
C GLY A 158 36.69 -4.46 6.63
N PRO A 159 37.10 -5.60 6.03
CA PRO A 159 36.24 -6.37 5.12
C PRO A 159 34.97 -6.91 5.78
N SER A 160 35.03 -7.27 7.06
CA SER A 160 33.87 -7.79 7.79
C SER A 160 32.84 -6.69 8.08
N LEU A 161 33.30 -5.47 8.42
CA LEU A 161 32.42 -4.31 8.58
C LEU A 161 31.76 -3.91 7.26
N GLN A 162 32.51 -3.90 6.15
CA GLN A 162 31.97 -3.61 4.82
C GLN A 162 30.86 -4.60 4.44
N ARG A 163 31.12 -5.90 4.59
CA ARG A 163 30.13 -6.95 4.32
C ARG A 163 28.88 -6.81 5.19
N LEU A 164 29.06 -6.46 6.46
CA LEU A 164 27.96 -6.28 7.39
C LEU A 164 27.14 -5.02 7.04
N ALA A 165 27.78 -3.92 6.67
CA ALA A 165 27.13 -2.69 6.22
C ALA A 165 26.27 -2.97 4.97
N ASP A 166 26.83 -3.68 3.99
CA ASP A 166 26.10 -4.08 2.79
C ASP A 166 24.92 -5.02 3.09
N ALA A 167 25.11 -5.97 4.02
CA ALA A 167 24.03 -6.85 4.46
C ALA A 167 22.88 -6.08 5.12
N GLN A 168 23.21 -5.10 5.97
CA GLN A 168 22.21 -4.26 6.64
C GLN A 168 21.50 -3.31 5.67
N ARG A 169 22.23 -2.71 4.72
CA ARG A 169 21.63 -1.91 3.63
C ARG A 169 20.66 -2.74 2.79
N ARG A 170 21.01 -3.99 2.47
CA ARG A 170 20.10 -4.92 1.78
C ARG A 170 18.87 -5.25 2.62
N ARG A 171 19.00 -5.44 3.94
CA ARG A 171 17.86 -5.65 4.85
C ARG A 171 16.91 -4.45 4.85
N VAL A 172 17.45 -3.24 4.98
CA VAL A 172 16.66 -2.00 4.93
C VAL A 172 15.91 -1.87 3.59
N ARG A 173 16.58 -2.15 2.46
CA ARG A 173 15.97 -2.10 1.11
C ARG A 173 14.85 -3.13 0.91
N ARG A 174 15.02 -4.35 1.42
CA ARG A 174 13.99 -5.41 1.33
C ARG A 174 12.68 -5.00 1.99
N HIS A 175 12.74 -4.33 3.13
CA HIS A 175 11.55 -3.81 3.81
C HIS A 175 10.79 -2.73 3.01
N THR A 176 11.49 -1.99 2.15
CA THR A 176 10.88 -1.01 1.24
C THR A 176 10.31 -1.67 -0.01
N GLU A 177 11.01 -2.65 -0.57
CA GLU A 177 10.61 -3.38 -1.79
C GLU A 177 9.36 -4.25 -1.60
N GLU A 178 9.15 -4.81 -0.40
CA GLU A 178 7.92 -5.54 -0.05
C GLU A 178 6.66 -4.69 -0.22
N ARG A 179 6.78 -3.36 -0.06
CA ARG A 179 5.65 -2.42 -0.25
C ARG A 179 5.39 -2.13 -1.73
N VAL A 180 6.44 -2.15 -2.55
CA VAL A 180 6.37 -1.87 -3.99
C VAL A 180 5.63 -2.98 -4.74
N ARG A 181 5.75 -4.25 -4.31
CA ARG A 181 5.01 -5.38 -4.90
C ARG A 181 3.48 -5.25 -4.83
N ARG A 182 2.95 -4.36 -3.99
CA ARG A 182 1.50 -4.12 -3.87
C ARG A 182 0.98 -3.02 -4.83
N LEU A 183 1.88 -2.25 -5.44
CA LEU A 183 1.50 -1.17 -6.36
C LEU A 183 0.76 -1.66 -7.62
N PRO A 184 1.15 -2.77 -8.28
CA PRO A 184 0.41 -3.24 -9.46
C PRO A 184 -1.04 -3.56 -9.10
N VAL A 185 -1.26 -4.26 -7.98
CA VAL A 185 -2.59 -4.67 -7.54
C VAL A 185 -3.45 -3.45 -7.16
N LEU A 186 -2.86 -2.42 -6.54
CA LEU A 186 -3.54 -1.16 -6.26
C LEU A 186 -3.91 -0.38 -7.54
N LEU A 187 -3.13 -0.50 -8.61
CA LEU A 187 -3.40 0.15 -9.90
C LEU A 187 -4.40 -0.64 -10.77
N LEU A 188 -4.45 -1.96 -10.63
CA LEU A 188 -5.41 -2.82 -11.35
C LEU A 188 -6.86 -2.62 -10.87
N ALA A 189 -7.07 -2.41 -9.57
CA ALA A 189 -8.42 -2.22 -9.00
C ALA A 189 -9.20 -1.02 -9.59
N PRO A 190 -8.65 0.21 -9.68
CA PRO A 190 -9.33 1.33 -10.31
C PRO A 190 -9.48 1.13 -11.83
N LEU A 191 -8.51 0.50 -12.49
CA LEU A 191 -8.57 0.22 -13.93
C LEU A 191 -9.74 -0.70 -14.29
N ILE A 192 -9.91 -1.81 -13.57
CA ILE A 192 -11.02 -2.77 -13.79
C ILE A 192 -12.37 -2.08 -13.54
N THR A 193 -12.44 -1.22 -12.52
CA THR A 193 -13.65 -0.47 -12.18
C THR A 193 -14.05 0.53 -13.26
N LEU A 194 -13.10 1.03 -14.06
CA LEU A 194 -13.38 1.96 -15.17
C LEU A 194 -13.67 1.24 -16.49
N VAL A 195 -12.93 0.17 -16.78
CA VAL A 195 -13.02 -0.56 -18.06
C VAL A 195 -14.31 -1.37 -18.16
N LEU A 196 -14.71 -2.05 -17.09
CA LEU A 196 -15.89 -2.91 -17.09
C LEU A 196 -17.20 -2.16 -17.43
N PRO A 197 -17.54 -1.01 -16.82
CA PRO A 197 -18.75 -0.27 -17.20
C PRO A 197 -18.66 0.35 -18.59
N ALA A 198 -17.48 0.82 -19.02
CA ALA A 198 -17.28 1.34 -20.36
C ALA A 198 -17.52 0.26 -21.43
N PHE A 199 -17.05 -0.97 -21.19
CA PHE A 199 -17.26 -2.11 -22.07
C PHE A 199 -18.75 -2.52 -22.17
N VAL A 200 -19.47 -2.52 -21.05
CA VAL A 200 -20.92 -2.78 -21.03
C VAL A 200 -21.67 -1.71 -21.83
N LEU A 201 -21.33 -0.43 -21.67
CA LEU A 201 -21.93 0.64 -22.47
C LEU A 201 -21.66 0.43 -23.96
N LEU A 202 -20.41 0.15 -24.33
CA LEU A 202 -20.02 -0.01 -25.73
C LEU A 202 -20.72 -1.19 -26.42
N THR A 203 -21.01 -2.27 -25.68
CA THR A 203 -21.67 -3.47 -26.21
C THR A 203 -23.20 -3.37 -26.19
N VAL A 204 -23.80 -2.85 -25.12
CA VAL A 204 -25.26 -2.81 -24.95
C VAL A 204 -25.91 -1.68 -25.75
N VAL A 205 -25.27 -0.50 -25.83
CA VAL A 205 -25.84 0.68 -26.52
C VAL A 205 -26.16 0.42 -28.00
N PRO A 206 -25.25 -0.09 -28.83
CA PRO A 206 -25.55 -0.30 -30.25
C PRO A 206 -26.64 -1.36 -30.45
N VAL A 207 -26.62 -2.45 -29.67
CA VAL A 207 -27.65 -3.49 -29.72
C VAL A 207 -29.01 -2.94 -29.32
N ALA A 208 -29.07 -2.13 -28.27
CA ALA A 208 -30.31 -1.48 -27.85
C ALA A 208 -30.86 -0.53 -28.92
N ILE A 209 -30.00 0.24 -29.59
CA ILE A 209 -30.38 1.15 -30.69
C ILE A 209 -30.91 0.36 -31.89
N THR A 210 -30.23 -0.72 -32.29
CA THR A 210 -30.65 -1.52 -33.46
C THR A 210 -31.97 -2.23 -33.20
N THR A 211 -32.15 -2.83 -32.02
CA THR A 211 -33.42 -3.47 -31.61
C THR A 211 -34.56 -2.44 -31.49
N ALA A 212 -34.30 -1.24 -30.97
CA ALA A 212 -35.32 -0.19 -30.91
C ALA A 212 -35.74 0.31 -32.30
N ARG A 213 -34.80 0.43 -33.24
CA ARG A 213 -35.08 0.81 -34.64
C ARG A 213 -35.85 -0.27 -35.40
N THR A 214 -35.51 -1.54 -35.19
CA THR A 214 -36.16 -2.67 -35.89
C THR A 214 -37.49 -3.09 -35.24
N GLY A 215 -37.65 -2.89 -33.92
CA GLY A 215 -38.86 -3.26 -33.18
C GLY A 215 -40.08 -2.35 -33.40
N LEU A 216 -39.90 -1.14 -33.92
CA LEU A 216 -41.00 -0.19 -34.22
C LEU A 216 -41.55 -0.32 -35.65
N ALA A 217 -41.05 -1.27 -36.46
CA ALA A 217 -41.43 -1.39 -37.87
C ALA A 217 -42.62 -2.32 -38.22
N PRO A 218 -43.06 -3.34 -37.45
CA PRO A 218 -43.99 -4.33 -38.02
C PRO A 218 -45.49 -4.09 -37.76
N LEU A 219 -45.94 -3.04 -37.06
CA LEU A 219 -47.38 -2.86 -36.80
C LEU A 219 -48.14 -2.01 -37.83
N GLN A 220 -47.48 -1.49 -38.86
CA GLN A 220 -48.14 -0.67 -39.89
C GLN A 220 -48.50 -1.45 -41.17
N ASN A 221 -48.10 -2.72 -41.27
CA ASN A 221 -48.51 -3.65 -42.32
C ASN A 221 -49.69 -4.54 -41.87
N SER A 222 -50.71 -3.96 -41.26
CA SER A 222 -52.03 -4.57 -41.25
C SER A 222 -52.69 -4.29 -42.61
N VAL A 223 -52.59 -5.28 -43.49
CA VAL A 223 -53.40 -5.45 -44.71
C VAL A 223 -54.87 -5.25 -44.35
N PRO A 224 -55.60 -4.30 -44.98
CA PRO A 224 -56.70 -4.71 -45.84
C PRO A 224 -57.09 -3.71 -46.95
N SER A 225 -57.35 -4.23 -48.16
CA SER A 225 -58.45 -3.73 -49.00
C SER A 225 -58.95 -4.85 -49.92
N GLU A 226 -59.89 -5.64 -49.38
CA GLU A 226 -61.04 -6.12 -50.15
C GLU A 226 -61.64 -4.95 -50.95
N ASN A 227 -61.57 -4.98 -52.28
CA ASN A 227 -62.58 -4.47 -53.22
C ASN A 227 -61.97 -4.26 -54.60
N SER A 228 -62.04 -5.29 -55.44
CA SER A 228 -62.11 -5.14 -56.91
C SER A 228 -62.55 -6.47 -57.56
N LEU A 229 -63.69 -7.00 -57.12
CA LEU A 229 -64.51 -7.88 -57.96
C LEU A 229 -65.76 -7.08 -58.39
N PRO A 230 -65.81 -6.53 -59.61
CA PRO A 230 -67.06 -6.02 -60.13
C PRO A 230 -67.91 -7.21 -60.63
N ILE A 231 -68.86 -7.64 -59.80
CA ILE A 231 -70.07 -8.32 -60.28
C ILE A 231 -71.08 -7.21 -60.62
N GLN A 232 -71.77 -7.36 -61.76
CA GLN A 232 -73.00 -6.68 -62.18
C GLN A 232 -72.92 -5.25 -62.73
N ASN A 233 -72.94 -5.14 -64.07
CA ASN A 233 -74.01 -4.37 -64.73
C ASN A 233 -74.30 -4.90 -66.15
N SER A 234 -75.54 -5.36 -66.33
CA SER A 234 -76.35 -5.32 -67.57
C SER A 234 -76.01 -6.26 -68.76
N ILE A 235 -76.41 -7.53 -68.69
CA ILE A 235 -76.79 -8.31 -69.88
C ILE A 235 -78.32 -8.19 -70.05
N PRO A 236 -78.85 -7.62 -71.14
CA PRO A 236 -80.28 -7.76 -71.45
C PRO A 236 -80.52 -9.18 -71.99
N LEU A 237 -81.32 -9.98 -71.29
CA LEU A 237 -81.88 -11.21 -71.82
C LEU A 237 -83.10 -10.92 -72.72
N PRO A 238 -83.39 -11.82 -73.68
CA PRO A 238 -84.37 -11.61 -74.73
C PRO A 238 -85.80 -11.75 -74.21
N ASN A 239 -86.67 -10.79 -74.53
CA ASN A 239 -88.11 -10.96 -74.38
C ASN A 239 -88.61 -11.84 -75.52
N THR A 240 -88.78 -13.13 -75.26
CA THR A 240 -89.74 -13.97 -75.97
C THR A 240 -91.11 -13.76 -75.33
N ASP A 241 -92.09 -13.35 -76.11
CA ASP A 241 -93.46 -13.80 -75.93
C ASP A 241 -94.24 -13.67 -77.24
N PRO A 242 -95.31 -14.47 -77.40
CA PRO A 242 -95.60 -15.20 -78.63
C PRO A 242 -96.81 -14.63 -79.37
N THR A 243 -97.12 -15.22 -80.53
CA THR A 243 -98.42 -15.16 -81.22
C THR A 243 -98.86 -13.80 -81.79
N ALA A 244 -98.83 -13.67 -83.13
CA ALA A 244 -100.03 -13.50 -83.96
C ALA A 244 -99.70 -12.94 -85.37
N SER A 245 -99.69 -13.81 -86.38
CA SER A 245 -100.30 -13.49 -87.70
C SER A 245 -101.81 -13.42 -87.52
N PRO A 246 -102.58 -12.63 -88.30
CA PRO A 246 -103.14 -13.12 -89.57
C PRO A 246 -103.52 -11.95 -90.55
N PRO A 247 -104.47 -12.16 -91.47
CA PRO A 247 -104.44 -13.00 -92.67
C PRO A 247 -104.06 -12.22 -93.95
#